data_AF-A0A397TTZ0-F1
#
_entry.id   AF-A0A397TTZ0-F1
#
_cell.length_a   1.000
_cell.length_b   1.000
_cell.length_c   1.000
_cell.angle_alpha   90.00
_cell.angle_beta   90.00
_cell.angle_gamma   90.00
#
_symmetry.space_group_name_H-M   'P 1'
#
loop_
_entity.id
_entity.type
_entity.pdbx_description
1 polymer ?
#
loop_
_entity_poly.entity_id
_entity_poly.type
_entity_poly.pdbx_seq_one_letter_code
_entity_poly.pdbx_strand_id
1 'polypeptide(L)'
;MTIGNLRDEIKKKTSLDIPANKLKLWKVNIPQSKESQKTIIPIEINIKEKLKGEELASRGFIKEHFKESSTHIHVIVELPAAIGKRKSKGSEEEHEGSDRKKKNLTGVY
;
A
#
# COMPACT_ATOMS: atom_id res chain seq x y z
N MET A 1 -7.64 -0.61 26.30
CA MET A 1 -6.71 -0.80 25.16
C MET A 1 -6.98 0.27 24.12
N THR A 2 -5.96 1.01 23.68
CA THR A 2 -6.10 2.06 22.65
C THR A 2 -5.83 1.52 21.25
N ILE A 3 -6.19 2.29 20.22
CA ILE A 3 -5.79 1.99 18.83
C ILE A 3 -4.25 1.98 18.69
N GLY A 4 -3.54 2.84 19.42
CA GLY A 4 -2.07 2.82 19.49
C GLY A 4 -1.53 1.46 19.97
N ASN A 5 -2.07 0.93 21.07
CA ASN A 5 -1.67 -0.39 21.58
C ASN A 5 -1.92 -1.51 20.54
N LEU A 6 -3.01 -1.44 19.77
CA LEU A 6 -3.30 -2.40 18.70
C LEU A 6 -2.25 -2.34 17.59
N ARG A 7 -1.82 -1.13 17.18
CA ARG A 7 -0.75 -0.98 16.18
C ARG A 7 0.56 -1.60 16.65
N ASP A 8 0.92 -1.40 17.92
CA ASP A 8 2.13 -1.97 18.50
C ASP A 8 2.07 -3.50 18.50
N GLU A 9 0.94 -4.09 18.90
CA GLU A 9 0.74 -5.55 18.88
C GLU A 9 0.79 -6.13 17.46
N ILE A 10 0.17 -5.46 16.48
CA ILE A 10 0.25 -5.86 15.07
C ILE A 10 1.70 -5.84 14.59
N LYS A 11 2.46 -4.78 14.89
CA LYS A 11 3.88 -4.67 14.51
C LYS A 11 4.69 -5.83 15.09
N LYS A 12 4.51 -6.13 16.39
CA LYS A 12 5.21 -7.24 17.06
C LYS A 12 4.97 -8.59 16.38
N LYS A 13 3.75 -8.83 15.86
CA LYS A 13 3.38 -10.09 15.21
C LYS A 13 3.75 -10.20 13.74
N THR A 14 3.91 -9.08 13.04
CA THR A 14 4.06 -9.04 11.58
C THR A 14 5.51 -8.87 11.13
N SER A 15 6.47 -8.70 12.05
CA SER A 15 7.90 -8.48 11.76
C SER A 15 8.15 -7.35 10.75
N LEU A 16 7.23 -6.37 10.65
CA LEU A 16 7.36 -5.25 9.74
C LEU A 16 8.45 -4.28 10.22
N ASP A 17 9.37 -3.93 9.33
CA ASP A 17 10.36 -2.87 9.56
C ASP A 17 9.76 -1.46 9.35
N ILE A 18 8.56 -1.25 9.90
CA ILE A 18 7.82 0.00 9.80
C ILE A 18 7.42 0.41 11.21
N PRO A 19 7.65 1.68 11.60
CA PRO A 19 7.15 2.20 12.86
C PRO A 19 5.63 1.99 13.01
N ALA A 20 5.18 1.52 14.17
CA ALA A 20 3.76 1.19 14.40
C ALA A 20 2.83 2.39 14.16
N ASN A 21 3.30 3.61 14.47
CA ASN A 21 2.57 4.84 14.23
C ASN A 21 2.37 5.17 12.74
N LYS A 22 3.17 4.60 11.82
CA LYS A 22 3.01 4.76 10.37
C LYS A 22 2.04 3.75 9.75
N LEU A 23 1.63 2.72 10.49
CA LEU A 23 0.62 1.77 10.04
C LEU A 23 -0.75 2.46 10.05
N LYS A 24 -1.45 2.45 8.92
CA LYS A 24 -2.86 2.83 8.85
C LYS A 24 -3.71 1.59 9.11
N LEU A 25 -4.64 1.70 10.06
CA LEU A 25 -5.55 0.63 10.39
C LEU A 25 -6.95 0.99 9.93
N TRP A 26 -7.59 0.06 9.22
CA TRP A 26 -8.95 0.20 8.74
C TRP A 26 -9.83 -0.85 9.37
N LYS A 27 -10.89 -0.40 10.06
CA LYS A 27 -11.98 -1.28 10.46
C LYS A 27 -12.83 -1.57 9.23
N VAL A 28 -13.09 -2.85 9.00
CA VAL A 28 -13.92 -3.33 7.90
C VAL A 28 -14.93 -4.34 8.41
N ASN A 29 -16.02 -4.53 7.67
CA ASN A 29 -16.96 -5.61 7.94
C ASN A 29 -16.93 -6.62 6.79
N ILE A 30 -15.99 -7.55 6.86
CA ILE A 30 -15.87 -8.64 5.88
C ILE A 30 -16.73 -9.80 6.37
N PRO A 31 -17.78 -10.20 5.63
CA PRO A 31 -18.56 -11.37 6.02
C PRO A 31 -17.66 -12.61 6.02
N GLN A 32 -17.63 -13.37 7.11
CA GLN A 32 -16.98 -14.68 7.19
C GLN A 32 -18.04 -15.78 7.06
N SER A 33 -18.24 -16.30 5.85
CA SER A 33 -18.78 -17.62 5.56
C SER A 33 -17.62 -18.58 5.27
N LYS A 34 -17.86 -19.89 5.32
CA LYS A 34 -16.86 -20.90 4.93
C LYS A 34 -16.30 -20.68 3.52
N GLU A 35 -17.08 -20.06 2.63
CA GLU A 35 -16.65 -19.71 1.27
C GLU A 35 -15.86 -18.38 1.22
N SER A 36 -16.19 -17.40 2.07
CA SER A 36 -15.49 -16.10 2.09
C SER A 36 -14.22 -16.07 2.95
N GLN A 37 -13.86 -17.17 3.62
CA GLN A 37 -12.52 -17.32 4.19
C GLN A 37 -11.41 -17.22 3.13
N LYS A 38 -11.76 -17.46 1.85
CA LYS A 38 -10.88 -17.27 0.69
C LYS A 38 -11.07 -15.92 0.00
N THR A 39 -11.73 -14.94 0.62
CA THR A 39 -11.90 -13.62 0.01
C THR A 39 -10.53 -12.98 -0.22
N ILE A 40 -10.07 -13.05 -1.46
CA ILE A 40 -8.88 -12.34 -1.95
C ILE A 40 -9.29 -10.88 -2.08
N ILE A 41 -8.75 -10.04 -1.19
CA ILE A 41 -8.87 -8.59 -1.30
C ILE A 41 -7.78 -8.13 -2.26
N PRO A 42 -8.11 -7.55 -3.43
CA PRO A 42 -7.12 -7.02 -4.35
C PRO A 42 -6.26 -5.94 -3.67
N ILE A 43 -4.95 -5.93 -3.96
CA ILE A 43 -4.00 -4.98 -3.35
C ILE A 43 -4.37 -3.52 -3.66
N GLU A 44 -4.99 -3.26 -4.82
CA GLU A 44 -5.34 -1.91 -5.30
C GLU A 44 -6.79 -1.49 -4.98
N ILE A 45 -7.42 -2.13 -3.99
CA ILE A 45 -8.81 -1.79 -3.63
C ILE A 45 -8.87 -0.47 -2.85
N ASN A 46 -9.85 0.38 -3.16
CA ASN A 46 -10.21 1.51 -2.30
C ASN A 46 -10.92 0.97 -1.04
N ILE A 47 -10.17 0.83 0.06
CA ILE A 47 -10.66 0.26 1.33
C ILE A 47 -11.86 1.05 1.86
N LYS A 48 -11.79 2.38 1.80
CA LYS A 48 -12.86 3.26 2.29
C LYS A 48 -14.16 3.05 1.54
N GLU A 49 -14.13 3.04 0.21
CA GLU A 49 -15.34 2.98 -0.61
C GLU A 49 -15.84 1.56 -0.84
N LYS A 50 -14.95 0.63 -1.21
CA LYS A 50 -15.34 -0.73 -1.61
C LYS A 50 -15.56 -1.65 -0.43
N LEU A 51 -14.81 -1.46 0.66
CA LEU A 51 -14.95 -2.25 1.88
C LEU A 51 -15.70 -1.51 2.99
N LYS A 52 -16.22 -0.31 2.68
CA LYS A 52 -16.85 0.60 3.66
C LYS A 52 -15.95 0.80 4.88
N GLY A 53 -14.64 0.90 4.62
CA GLY A 53 -13.62 0.95 5.64
C GLY A 53 -13.67 2.25 6.43
N GLU A 54 -13.62 2.11 7.76
CA GLU A 54 -13.50 3.22 8.70
C GLU A 54 -12.05 3.29 9.19
N GLU A 55 -11.39 4.43 8.98
CA GLU A 55 -10.02 4.63 9.45
C GLU A 55 -9.99 4.74 10.98
N LEU A 56 -9.12 3.95 11.62
CA LEU A 56 -8.96 3.94 13.07
C LEU A 56 -7.90 4.97 13.47
N ALA A 57 -8.37 6.11 13.98
CA ALA A 57 -7.53 7.18 14.49
C ALA A 57 -6.68 6.71 15.68
N SER A 58 -5.42 7.14 15.75
CA SER A 58 -4.47 6.67 16.76
C SER A 58 -4.87 6.97 18.20
N ARG A 59 -5.65 8.03 18.43
CA ARG A 59 -6.00 8.55 19.75
C ARG A 59 -7.27 7.92 20.36
N GLY A 60 -7.97 7.09 19.60
CA GLY A 60 -9.22 6.45 20.03
C GLY A 60 -9.03 5.19 20.87
N PHE A 61 -10.08 4.78 21.56
CA PHE A 61 -10.14 3.47 22.21
C PHE A 61 -10.75 2.43 21.27
N ILE A 62 -10.27 1.18 21.35
CA ILE A 62 -10.81 0.09 20.50
C ILE A 62 -12.32 -0.09 20.71
N LYS A 63 -12.79 0.05 21.96
CA LYS A 63 -14.21 -0.08 22.31
C LYS A 63 -15.14 0.95 21.66
N GLU A 64 -14.60 2.06 21.17
CA GLU A 64 -15.38 3.10 20.47
C GLU A 64 -15.70 2.66 19.04
N HIS A 65 -14.84 1.83 18.45
CA HIS A 65 -14.99 1.37 17.07
C HIS A 65 -15.54 -0.06 16.97
N PHE A 66 -15.28 -0.90 17.98
CA PHE A 66 -15.69 -2.30 18.02
C PHE A 66 -16.61 -2.54 19.22
N LYS A 67 -17.76 -3.15 18.97
CA LYS A 67 -18.68 -3.52 20.05
C LYS A 67 -18.07 -4.65 20.87
N GLU A 68 -18.26 -4.61 22.20
CA GLU A 68 -17.77 -5.66 23.10
C GLU A 68 -18.40 -7.03 22.82
N SER A 69 -19.58 -7.07 22.19
CA SER A 69 -20.25 -8.30 21.77
C SER A 69 -19.71 -8.92 20.48
N SER A 70 -18.77 -8.27 19.80
CA SER A 70 -18.17 -8.81 18.57
C SER A 70 -17.22 -9.96 18.90
N THR A 71 -17.54 -11.16 18.42
CA THR A 71 -16.67 -12.35 18.57
C THR A 71 -15.37 -12.23 17.78
N HIS A 72 -15.39 -11.51 16.66
CA HIS A 72 -14.23 -11.30 15.80
C HIS A 72 -14.13 -9.83 15.38
N ILE A 73 -12.90 -9.32 15.32
CA ILE A 73 -12.60 -8.01 14.76
C ILE A 73 -11.87 -8.18 13.43
N HIS A 74 -12.26 -7.41 12.43
CA HIS A 74 -11.61 -7.41 11.12
C HIS A 74 -10.90 -6.07 10.92
N VAL A 75 -9.58 -6.14 10.72
CA VAL A 75 -8.72 -4.97 10.53
C VAL A 75 -7.85 -5.20 9.30
N ILE A 76 -7.85 -4.24 8.38
CA ILE A 76 -6.88 -4.18 7.28
C ILE A 76 -5.76 -3.23 7.68
N VAL A 77 -4.52 -3.69 7.52
CA VAL A 77 -3.32 -2.90 7.76
C VAL A 77 -2.82 -2.38 6.41
N GLU A 78 -2.91 -1.07 6.21
CA GLU A 78 -2.32 -0.41 5.05
C GLU A 78 -0.92 0.10 5.43
N LEU A 79 0.09 -0.36 4.68
CA LEU A 79 1.46 0.10 4.85
C LEU A 79 1.62 1.47 4.19
N PRO A 80 2.44 2.37 4.76
CA PRO A 80 2.84 3.58 4.06
C PRO A 80 3.48 3.19 2.72
N ALA A 81 3.07 3.85 1.64
CA ALA A 81 3.68 3.63 0.33
C ALA A 81 5.20 3.78 0.47
N ALA A 82 5.94 2.71 0.23
CA ALA A 82 7.38 2.82 0.11
C ALA A 82 7.64 3.80 -1.04
N ILE A 83 8.37 4.89 -0.78
CA ILE A 83 8.94 5.74 -1.83
C ILE A 83 10.08 4.92 -2.46
N GLY A 84 9.73 3.82 -3.12
CA GLY A 84 10.59 3.20 -4.11
C GLY A 84 10.54 4.15 -5.30
N LYS A 85 11.63 4.88 -5.55
CA LYS A 85 11.81 5.63 -6.79
C LYS A 85 11.56 4.68 -7.95
N ARG A 86 10.36 4.69 -8.54
CA ARG A 86 10.16 4.16 -9.88
C ARG A 86 10.97 5.08 -10.78
N LYS A 87 12.20 4.66 -11.14
CA LYS A 87 12.87 5.22 -12.31
C LYS A 87 11.90 4.97 -13.47
N SER A 88 11.25 6.02 -13.94
CA SER A 88 10.68 6.08 -15.28
C SER A 88 11.83 5.75 -16.24
N LYS A 89 11.88 4.48 -16.66
CA LYS A 89 12.78 4.03 -17.70
C LYS A 89 12.26 4.68 -18.97
N GLY A 90 13.03 5.63 -19.50
CA GLY A 90 12.73 6.32 -20.74
C GLY A 90 12.46 5.32 -21.85
N SER A 91 11.39 5.56 -22.58
CA SER A 91 11.16 4.93 -23.88
C SER A 91 11.83 5.83 -24.91
N GLU A 92 13.10 5.56 -25.19
CA GLU A 92 13.71 5.86 -26.48
C GLU A 92 13.51 4.63 -27.36
N GLU A 93 12.78 4.79 -28.47
CA GLU A 93 12.99 4.15 -29.78
C GLU A 93 12.42 5.18 -30.80
N GLU A 94 13.24 5.98 -31.49
CA GLU A 94 13.87 5.72 -32.81
C GLU A 94 12.81 5.51 -33.92
N HIS A 95 12.80 6.09 -35.12
CA HIS A 95 13.77 6.76 -36.00
C HIS A 95 12.95 7.41 -37.16
N GLU A 96 13.37 8.54 -37.74
CA GLU A 96 13.22 8.74 -39.19
C GLU A 96 14.27 9.73 -39.72
N GLY A 97 14.93 9.35 -40.81
CA GLY A 97 16.15 9.96 -41.31
C GLY A 97 15.95 11.06 -42.34
N SER A 98 17.01 11.83 -42.58
CA SER A 98 17.33 12.41 -43.88
C SER A 98 18.71 13.09 -43.87
N ASP A 99 19.71 12.33 -44.34
CA ASP A 99 20.55 12.66 -45.50
C ASP A 99 20.98 14.13 -45.73
N ARG A 100 22.29 14.42 -45.59
CA ARG A 100 23.21 14.79 -46.71
C ARG A 100 24.51 15.48 -46.24
N LYS A 101 25.62 14.74 -46.40
CA LYS A 101 26.86 15.11 -47.13
C LYS A 101 27.58 16.43 -46.79
N LYS A 102 28.79 16.32 -46.17
CA LYS A 102 30.08 16.72 -46.79
C LYS A 102 31.29 16.41 -45.88
N LYS A 103 32.06 15.39 -46.30
CA LYS A 103 33.54 15.34 -46.43
C LYS A 103 34.34 16.55 -45.89
N ASN A 104 35.38 16.28 -45.09
CA ASN A 104 36.80 16.41 -45.49
C ASN A 104 37.72 15.73 -44.48
N LEU A 105 38.58 14.83 -44.98
CA LEU A 105 39.73 14.26 -44.29
C LEU A 105 40.84 15.32 -44.17
N THR A 106 41.49 15.40 -43.01
CA THR A 106 42.94 15.59 -42.88
C THR A 106 43.38 15.30 -41.45
N GLY A 107 44.09 14.20 -41.27
CA GLY A 107 44.80 13.87 -40.04
C GLY A 107 45.87 12.84 -40.36
N VAL A 108 47.12 13.28 -40.45
CA VAL A 108 48.30 12.43 -40.35
C VAL A 108 49.34 13.24 -39.55
N TYR A 109 49.83 12.62 -38.47
CA TYR A 109 50.98 13.05 -37.67
C TYR A 109 52.28 12.76 -38.42
#